data_AF-A0A5C4NZ56-F1
#
_entry.id   AF-A0A5C4NZ56-F1
#
_cell.length_a   1.000
_cell.length_b   1.000
_cell.length_c   1.000
_cell.angle_alpha   90.00
_cell.angle_beta   90.00
_cell.angle_gamma   90.00
#
_symmetry.space_group_name_H-M   'P 1'
#
loop_
_entity.id
_entity.type
_entity.pdbx_description
1 polymer ?
#
loop_
_entity_poly.entity_id
_entity_poly.type
_entity_poly.pdbx_seq_one_letter_code
_entity_poly.pdbx_strand_id
1 'polypeptide(L)'
;MTKHDDMHQYQYLWDGSQPGWELTHIAGNNIALSLQFSIPGGSARERMSVRKIVEEFKTLPLQQVTALLHGCQVFSLGEFESKEARTIAFLARKEGLIILEEPVNVVRYLPTNRLNHRVLLIEDEDLAKRVYETALLNGLPVRHVEV
;
A
#
# COMPACT_ATOMS: atom_id res chain seq x y z
N MET A 1 -8.26 13.17 25.37
CA MET A 1 -6.83 13.02 25.69
C MET A 1 -6.04 13.48 24.49
N THR A 2 -5.27 14.54 24.67
CA THR A 2 -4.50 15.25 23.65
C THR A 2 -3.29 14.39 23.24
N LYS A 3 -3.21 14.03 21.94
CA LYS A 3 -2.06 13.33 21.30
C LYS A 3 -0.81 14.23 21.26
N HIS A 4 -0.28 14.60 22.42
CA HIS A 4 1.01 15.26 22.49
C HIS A 4 2.12 14.21 22.64
N ASP A 5 3.00 14.19 21.64
CA ASP A 5 4.39 13.70 21.67
C ASP A 5 4.76 12.24 21.41
N ASP A 6 4.00 11.53 20.58
CA ASP A 6 4.44 10.23 20.05
C ASP A 6 5.78 10.30 19.27
N MET A 7 6.18 11.47 18.74
CA MET A 7 7.44 11.61 18.00
C MET A 7 8.68 11.79 18.88
N HIS A 8 8.52 12.31 20.10
CA HIS A 8 9.65 12.67 20.96
C HIS A 8 10.48 11.43 21.32
N GLN A 9 9.83 10.28 21.47
CA GLN A 9 10.52 9.02 21.75
C GLN A 9 11.47 8.59 20.62
N TYR A 10 11.33 9.12 19.39
CA TYR A 10 12.18 8.80 18.24
C TYR A 10 13.24 9.84 17.93
N GLN A 11 13.31 10.93 18.72
CA GLN A 11 14.24 12.03 18.49
C GLN A 11 15.71 11.58 18.43
N TYR A 12 16.03 10.49 19.16
CA TYR A 12 17.34 9.87 19.18
C TYR A 12 17.88 9.45 17.79
N LEU A 13 16.98 9.32 16.81
CA LEU A 13 17.35 9.00 15.44
C LEU A 13 18.13 10.13 14.77
N TRP A 14 17.82 11.40 15.07
CA TRP A 14 18.38 12.56 14.36
C TRP A 14 19.03 13.62 15.26
N ASP A 15 18.89 13.54 16.58
CA ASP A 15 19.57 14.47 17.51
C ASP A 15 21.02 14.08 17.84
N GLY A 16 21.49 12.94 17.35
CA GLY A 16 22.84 12.43 17.58
C GLY A 16 23.08 11.76 18.93
N SER A 17 22.06 11.63 19.78
CA SER A 17 22.16 10.94 21.08
C SER A 17 22.46 9.44 20.94
N GLN A 18 22.02 8.83 19.83
CA GLN A 18 22.40 7.47 19.45
C GLN A 18 23.03 7.48 18.04
N PRO A 19 24.34 7.23 17.90
CA PRO A 19 24.98 7.22 16.60
C PRO A 19 24.64 5.94 15.80
N GLY A 20 24.88 6.01 14.49
CA GLY A 20 24.83 4.85 13.60
C GLY A 20 23.48 4.61 12.92
N TRP A 21 22.45 5.39 13.23
CA TRP A 21 21.17 5.35 12.54
C TRP A 21 21.27 5.93 11.12
N GLU A 22 20.66 5.25 10.17
CA GLU A 22 20.42 5.69 8.80
C GLU A 22 19.01 5.25 8.36
N LEU A 23 18.45 5.91 7.36
CA LEU A 23 17.22 5.46 6.70
C LEU A 23 17.58 4.61 5.50
N THR A 24 17.15 3.34 5.48
CA THR A 24 17.18 2.53 4.27
C THR A 24 15.97 2.89 3.42
N HIS A 25 16.19 3.40 2.21
CA HIS A 25 15.15 3.62 1.23
C HIS A 25 14.75 2.29 0.60
N ILE A 26 13.49 1.93 0.75
CA ILE A 26 12.87 0.76 0.16
C ILE A 26 11.89 1.27 -0.91
N ALA A 27 12.22 1.01 -2.17
CA ALA A 27 11.30 1.23 -3.27
C ALA A 27 10.23 0.12 -3.21
N GLY A 28 9.02 0.48 -2.77
CA GLY A 28 7.87 -0.40 -2.93
C GLY A 28 7.44 -0.41 -4.39
N ASN A 29 7.44 -1.57 -5.02
CA ASN A 29 6.90 -1.76 -6.37
C ASN A 29 5.43 -2.19 -6.25
N ASN A 30 4.61 -1.34 -5.65
CA ASN A 30 3.18 -1.62 -5.55
C ASN A 30 2.46 -1.19 -6.83
N ILE A 31 1.34 -1.87 -7.10
CA ILE A 31 0.46 -1.57 -8.22
C ILE A 31 -0.96 -1.46 -7.65
N ALA A 32 -1.58 -0.30 -7.84
CA ALA A 32 -3.00 -0.12 -7.62
C ALA A 32 -3.76 -0.81 -8.75
N LEU A 33 -4.73 -1.64 -8.38
CA LEU A 33 -5.60 -2.32 -9.33
C LEU A 33 -7.00 -1.73 -9.27
N SER A 34 -7.60 -1.52 -10.44
CA SER A 34 -9.00 -1.14 -10.54
C SER A 34 -9.70 -1.93 -11.65
N LEU A 35 -10.94 -2.31 -11.39
CA LEU A 35 -11.84 -2.85 -12.39
C LEU A 35 -12.45 -1.71 -13.19
N GLN A 36 -12.43 -1.81 -14.52
CA GLN A 36 -13.19 -0.93 -15.39
C GLN A 36 -14.36 -1.70 -15.96
N PHE A 37 -15.58 -1.23 -15.67
CA PHE A 37 -16.79 -1.82 -16.22
C PHE A 37 -17.10 -1.24 -17.59
N SER A 38 -17.77 -2.03 -18.43
CA SER A 38 -18.29 -1.56 -19.73
C SER A 38 -19.43 -0.56 -19.60
N ILE A 39 -20.23 -0.68 -18.54
CA ILE A 39 -21.34 0.20 -18.17
C ILE A 39 -21.30 0.46 -16.66
N PRO A 40 -21.90 1.56 -16.15
CA PRO A 40 -21.95 1.81 -14.71
C PRO A 40 -22.55 0.63 -13.94
N GLY A 41 -21.80 0.10 -12.98
CA GLY A 41 -22.13 -1.09 -12.18
C GLY A 41 -21.97 -2.43 -12.88
N GLY A 42 -21.37 -2.43 -14.07
CA GLY A 42 -21.08 -3.63 -14.87
C GLY A 42 -22.32 -4.28 -15.46
N SER A 43 -22.09 -5.18 -16.40
CA SER A 43 -23.08 -6.15 -16.85
C SER A 43 -23.28 -7.24 -15.79
N ALA A 44 -24.36 -8.03 -15.92
CA ALA A 44 -24.58 -9.18 -15.05
C ALA A 44 -23.42 -10.18 -15.12
N ARG A 45 -22.81 -10.36 -16.30
CA ARG A 45 -21.63 -11.21 -16.49
C ARG A 45 -20.43 -10.66 -15.74
N GLU A 46 -20.13 -9.37 -15.89
CA GLU A 46 -19.01 -8.73 -15.16
C GLU A 46 -19.20 -8.86 -13.64
N ARG A 47 -20.39 -8.57 -13.10
CA ARG A 47 -20.67 -8.73 -11.66
C ARG A 47 -20.45 -10.16 -11.17
N MET A 48 -20.87 -11.15 -11.95
CA MET A 48 -20.62 -12.56 -11.63
C MET A 48 -19.13 -12.91 -11.67
N SER A 49 -18.38 -12.40 -12.66
CA SER A 49 -16.93 -12.57 -12.74
C SER A 49 -16.21 -11.93 -11.56
N VAL A 50 -16.57 -10.70 -11.17
CA VAL A 50 -16.00 -10.01 -10.00
C VAL A 50 -16.22 -10.83 -8.75
N ARG A 51 -17.45 -11.34 -8.53
CA ARG A 51 -17.78 -12.19 -7.39
C ARG A 51 -16.93 -13.46 -7.27
N LYS A 52 -16.38 -13.98 -8.37
CA LYS A 52 -15.48 -15.15 -8.34
C LYS A 52 -14.05 -14.81 -7.95
N ILE A 53 -13.61 -13.58 -8.23
CA ILE A 53 -12.19 -13.19 -8.13
C ILE A 53 -11.93 -12.37 -6.87
N VAL A 54 -12.82 -11.45 -6.53
CA VAL A 54 -12.70 -10.56 -5.37
C VAL A 54 -13.15 -11.33 -4.13
N GLU A 55 -12.23 -11.57 -3.21
CA GLU A 55 -12.44 -12.43 -2.04
C GLU A 55 -13.59 -11.91 -1.17
N GLU A 56 -13.67 -10.59 -0.96
CA GLU A 56 -14.73 -9.98 -0.17
C GLU A 56 -16.13 -10.22 -0.75
N PHE A 57 -16.23 -10.47 -2.05
CA PHE A 57 -17.51 -10.63 -2.73
C PHE A 57 -17.95 -12.08 -2.85
N LYS A 58 -17.04 -13.06 -2.73
CA LYS A 58 -17.35 -14.49 -2.89
C LYS A 58 -18.48 -14.96 -1.97
N THR A 59 -18.46 -14.48 -0.73
CA THR A 59 -19.44 -14.84 0.31
C THR A 59 -20.74 -14.02 0.22
N LEU A 60 -20.73 -12.89 -0.49
CA LEU A 60 -21.89 -12.02 -0.60
C LEU A 60 -22.92 -12.56 -1.61
N PRO A 61 -24.24 -12.40 -1.35
CA PRO A 61 -25.27 -12.58 -2.36
C PRO A 61 -25.07 -11.63 -3.55
N LEU A 62 -25.44 -12.07 -4.77
CA LEU A 62 -25.28 -11.27 -5.99
C LEU A 62 -25.99 -9.90 -5.92
N GLN A 63 -27.12 -9.82 -5.21
CA GLN A 63 -27.83 -8.55 -5.01
C GLN A 63 -26.99 -7.54 -4.22
N GLN A 64 -26.26 -7.99 -3.19
CA GLN A 64 -25.39 -7.10 -2.41
C GLN A 64 -24.18 -6.66 -3.23
N VAL A 65 -23.57 -7.57 -4.01
CA VAL A 65 -22.51 -7.20 -4.96
C VAL A 65 -23.02 -6.18 -5.98
N THR A 66 -24.24 -6.34 -6.48
CA THR A 66 -24.85 -5.39 -7.42
C THR A 66 -25.06 -4.02 -6.77
N ALA A 67 -25.49 -3.98 -5.51
CA ALA A 67 -25.66 -2.73 -4.77
C ALA A 67 -24.31 -2.03 -4.52
N LEU A 68 -23.26 -2.78 -4.15
CA LEU A 68 -21.92 -2.24 -3.91
C LEU A 68 -21.28 -1.64 -5.17
N LEU A 69 -21.53 -2.25 -6.32
CA LEU A 69 -20.98 -1.81 -7.60
C LEU A 69 -21.88 -0.79 -8.32
N HIS A 70 -23.10 -0.54 -7.83
CA HIS A 70 -24.10 0.25 -8.55
C HIS A 70 -23.58 1.64 -8.91
N GLY A 71 -23.65 1.99 -10.20
CA GLY A 71 -23.20 3.29 -10.70
C GLY A 71 -21.68 3.46 -10.82
N CYS A 72 -20.87 2.52 -10.33
CA CYS A 72 -19.42 2.57 -10.46
C CYS A 72 -19.01 2.22 -11.90
N GLN A 73 -18.35 3.14 -12.60
CA GLN A 73 -17.66 2.81 -13.85
C GLN A 73 -16.30 2.16 -13.59
N VAL A 74 -15.64 2.60 -12.52
CA VAL A 74 -14.34 2.10 -12.05
C VAL A 74 -14.48 1.73 -10.59
N PHE A 75 -13.95 0.57 -10.21
CA PHE A 75 -13.98 0.07 -8.84
C PHE A 75 -12.57 -0.32 -8.40
N SER A 76 -12.08 0.31 -7.32
CA SER A 76 -10.75 0.04 -6.78
C SER A 76 -10.72 -1.32 -6.08
N LEU A 77 -9.72 -2.12 -6.40
CA LEU A 77 -9.40 -3.36 -5.68
C LEU A 77 -8.36 -3.15 -4.58
N GLY A 78 -7.74 -1.97 -4.52
CA GLY A 78 -6.65 -1.65 -3.61
C GLY A 78 -5.27 -1.74 -4.25
N GLU A 79 -4.25 -1.71 -3.40
CA GLU A 79 -2.84 -1.74 -3.77
C GLU A 79 -2.22 -3.09 -3.41
N PHE A 80 -1.41 -3.63 -4.32
CA PHE A 80 -0.80 -4.94 -4.18
C PHE A 80 0.67 -4.88 -4.56
N GLU A 81 1.48 -5.76 -3.97
CA GLU A 81 2.84 -5.98 -4.43
C GLU A 81 2.84 -6.43 -5.91
N SER A 82 3.80 -5.97 -6.70
CA SER A 82 3.84 -6.17 -8.16
C SER A 82 3.57 -7.60 -8.63
N LYS A 83 4.09 -8.60 -7.93
CA LYS A 83 3.91 -10.01 -8.29
C LYS A 83 2.46 -10.45 -8.09
N GLU A 84 1.87 -10.09 -6.95
CA GLU A 84 0.49 -10.40 -6.61
C GLU A 84 -0.48 -9.65 -7.55
N ALA A 85 -0.21 -8.36 -7.80
CA ALA A 85 -0.98 -7.54 -8.72
C ALA A 85 -1.09 -8.18 -10.11
N ARG A 86 0.03 -8.67 -10.66
CA ARG A 86 0.07 -9.38 -11.95
C ARG A 86 -0.77 -10.66 -11.94
N THR A 87 -0.75 -11.42 -10.85
CA THR A 87 -1.57 -12.63 -10.71
C THR A 87 -3.06 -12.29 -10.69
N ILE A 88 -3.48 -11.29 -9.91
CA ILE A 88 -4.87 -10.84 -9.85
C ILE A 88 -5.33 -10.32 -11.22
N ALA A 89 -4.53 -9.45 -11.84
CA ALA A 89 -4.83 -8.89 -13.15
C ALA A 89 -4.96 -9.98 -14.23
N PHE A 90 -4.11 -11.00 -14.21
CA PHE A 90 -4.20 -12.16 -15.11
C PHE A 90 -5.51 -12.94 -14.91
N LEU A 91 -5.86 -13.27 -13.66
CA LEU A 91 -7.10 -14.00 -13.35
C LEU A 91 -8.35 -13.21 -13.76
N ALA A 92 -8.36 -11.90 -13.51
CA ALA A 92 -9.45 -11.02 -13.90
C ALA A 92 -9.63 -10.93 -15.41
N ARG A 93 -8.53 -10.76 -16.16
CA ARG A 93 -8.57 -10.77 -17.64
C ARG A 93 -9.07 -12.11 -18.19
N LYS A 94 -8.69 -13.22 -17.56
CA LYS A 94 -9.17 -14.56 -17.94
C LYS A 94 -10.68 -14.72 -17.77
N GLU A 95 -11.29 -14.08 -16.77
CA GLU A 95 -12.75 -14.04 -16.58
C GLU A 95 -13.44 -12.96 -17.44
N GLY A 96 -12.69 -12.27 -18.31
CA GLY A 96 -13.19 -11.27 -19.26
C GLY A 96 -13.38 -9.87 -18.66
N LEU A 97 -12.74 -9.56 -17.53
CA LEU A 97 -12.78 -8.24 -16.90
C LEU A 97 -11.68 -7.35 -17.45
N ILE A 98 -11.95 -6.04 -17.54
CA ILE A 98 -10.94 -5.03 -17.83
C ILE A 98 -10.33 -4.58 -16.50
N ILE A 99 -9.00 -4.68 -16.41
CA ILE A 99 -8.21 -4.26 -15.26
C ILE A 99 -7.30 -3.11 -15.68
N LEU A 100 -7.36 -2.04 -14.90
CA LEU A 100 -6.43 -0.93 -14.91
C LEU A 100 -5.34 -1.21 -13.86
N GLU A 101 -4.08 -1.04 -14.27
CA GLU A 101 -2.90 -1.18 -13.42
C GLU A 101 -2.22 0.17 -13.36
N GLU A 102 -2.07 0.73 -12.16
CA GLU A 102 -1.36 1.99 -11.94
C GLU A 102 -0.20 1.75 -10.96
N PRO A 103 1.06 2.01 -11.36
CA PRO A 103 2.18 1.86 -10.45
C PRO A 103 2.07 2.87 -9.32
N VAL A 104 2.10 2.38 -8.08
CA VAL A 104 2.13 3.20 -6.88
C VAL A 104 3.54 3.11 -6.30
N ASN A 105 4.31 4.17 -6.49
CA ASN A 105 5.62 4.29 -5.87
C ASN A 105 5.45 4.66 -4.40
N VAL A 106 5.22 3.67 -3.54
CA VAL A 106 5.26 3.89 -2.10
C VAL A 106 6.73 3.89 -1.69
N VAL A 107 7.30 5.09 -1.52
CA VAL A 107 8.61 5.23 -0.89
C VAL A 107 8.45 4.88 0.58
N ARG A 108 9.06 3.76 1.01
CA ARG A 108 9.13 3.37 2.42
C ARG A 108 10.55 3.59 2.91
N TYR A 109 10.69 4.04 4.16
CA TYR A 109 11.97 4.13 4.84
C TYR A 109 12.02 3.15 6.00
N LEU A 110 13.20 2.60 6.24
CA LEU A 110 13.45 1.70 7.36
C LEU A 110 14.66 2.22 8.17
N PRO A 111 14.43 2.77 9.38
CA PRO A 111 15.52 3.19 10.24
C PRO A 111 16.35 1.96 10.66
N THR A 112 17.62 2.00 10.32
CA THR A 112 18.58 0.92 10.55
C THR A 112 19.78 1.49 11.27
N ASN A 113 20.15 0.89 12.40
CA ASN A 113 21.38 1.24 13.09
C ASN A 113 22.50 0.30 12.64
N ARG A 114 23.49 0.85 11.93
CA ARG A 114 24.59 0.07 11.36
C ARG A 114 25.61 -0.40 12.38
N LEU A 115 25.73 0.27 13.52
CA LEU A 115 26.74 -0.07 14.53
C LEU A 115 26.33 -1.31 15.32
N ASN A 116 25.03 -1.52 15.52
CA ASN A 116 24.50 -2.64 16.30
C ASN A 116 23.57 -3.56 15.50
N HIS A 117 23.45 -3.35 14.18
CA HIS A 117 22.63 -4.15 13.27
C HIS A 117 21.15 -4.25 13.68
N ARG A 118 20.61 -3.20 14.29
CA ARG A 118 19.19 -3.15 14.69
C ARG A 118 18.36 -2.40 13.67
N VAL A 119 17.09 -2.76 13.62
CA VAL A 119 16.07 -2.12 12.80
C VAL A 119 14.96 -1.63 13.71
N LEU A 120 14.44 -0.44 13.44
CA LEU A 120 13.25 0.08 14.10
C LEU A 120 12.03 -0.15 13.22
N LEU A 121 11.03 -0.83 13.76
CA LEU A 121 9.71 -0.96 13.15
C LEU A 121 8.73 -0.09 13.93
N ILE A 122 8.01 0.76 13.21
CA ILE A 122 6.93 1.58 13.75
C ILE A 122 5.65 1.06 13.10
N GLU A 123 4.77 0.45 13.89
CA GLU A 123 3.57 -0.24 13.39
C GLU A 123 2.48 0.72 12.90
N ASP A 124 2.40 1.91 13.50
CA ASP A 124 1.50 2.98 13.05
C ASP A 124 2.11 3.67 11.81
N GLU A 125 1.48 3.48 10.65
CA GLU A 125 1.99 3.99 9.37
C GLU A 125 2.05 5.54 9.31
N ASP A 126 1.08 6.23 9.92
CA ASP A 126 1.05 7.69 9.96
C ASP A 126 2.17 8.25 10.84
N LEU A 127 2.39 7.61 12.00
CA LEU A 127 3.50 7.94 12.89
C LEU A 127 4.85 7.65 12.22
N ALA A 128 4.99 6.48 11.58
CA ALA A 128 6.18 6.08 10.87
C ALA A 128 6.56 7.11 9.81
N LYS A 129 5.59 7.51 8.97
CA LYS A 129 5.77 8.53 7.94
C LYS A 129 6.31 9.83 8.52
N ARG A 130 5.67 10.35 9.57
CA ARG A 130 6.09 11.60 10.23
C ARG A 130 7.49 11.52 10.82
N VAL A 131 7.84 10.38 11.44
CA VAL A 131 9.16 10.13 12.00
C VAL A 131 10.22 10.14 10.90
N TYR A 132 9.96 9.47 9.76
CA TYR A 132 10.89 9.42 8.64
C TYR A 132 11.08 10.78 7.99
N GLU A 133 10.01 11.51 7.73
CA GLU A 133 10.06 12.88 7.19
C GLU A 133 10.85 13.81 8.10
N THR A 134 10.62 13.74 9.43
CA THR A 134 11.36 14.54 10.40
C THR A 134 12.84 14.18 10.41
N ALA A 135 13.17 12.88 10.41
CA ALA A 135 14.55 12.42 10.38
C ALA A 135 15.30 12.87 9.12
N LEU A 136 14.64 12.79 7.95
CA LEU A 136 15.17 13.30 6.67
C LEU A 136 15.45 14.79 6.72
N LEU A 137 14.49 15.59 7.22
CA LEU A 137 14.64 17.04 7.36
C LEU A 137 15.80 17.43 8.28
N ASN A 138 16.10 16.60 9.29
CA ASN A 138 17.23 16.78 10.19
C ASN A 138 18.54 16.15 9.68
N GLY A 139 18.57 15.67 8.44
CA GLY A 139 19.79 15.23 7.77
C GLY A 139 20.23 13.81 8.11
N LEU A 140 19.32 12.95 8.60
CA LEU A 140 19.64 11.54 8.80
C LEU A 140 20.05 10.91 7.45
N PRO A 141 21.21 10.23 7.35
CA PRO A 141 21.68 9.69 6.09
C PRO A 141 20.69 8.70 5.48
N VAL A 142 20.53 8.76 4.16
CA VAL A 142 19.66 7.84 3.41
C VAL A 142 20.51 6.89 2.58
N ARG A 143 20.34 5.59 2.79
CA ARG A 143 20.94 4.55 1.99
C ARG A 143 19.93 4.01 0.99
N HIS A 144 20.31 3.99 -0.28
CA HIS A 144 19.49 3.38 -1.33
C HIS A 144 19.93 1.92 -1.48
N VAL A 145 18.97 1.01 -1.37
CA VAL A 145 19.19 -0.41 -1.61
C VAL A 145 18.38 -0.78 -2.84
N GLU A 146 19.06 -1.19 -3.90
CA GLU A 146 18.43 -1.86 -5.02
C GLU A 146 18.02 -3.26 -4.55
N VAL A 147 16.73 -3.58 -4.65
CA VAL A 147 16.17 -4.91 -4.40
C VAL A 147 15.84 -5.56 -5.73
#